data_AF-A0A1W4XUY5-F1
#
_entry.id   AF-A0A1W4XUY5-F1
#
_cell.length_a   1.000
_cell.length_b   1.000
_cell.length_c   1.000
_cell.angle_alpha   90.00
_cell.angle_beta   90.00
_cell.angle_gamma   90.00
#
_symmetry.space_group_name_H-M   'P 1'
#
loop_
_entity.id
_entity.type
_entity.pdbx_description
1 polymer ?
#
loop_
_entity_poly.entity_id
_entity_poly.type
_entity_poly.pdbx_seq_one_letter_code
_entity_poly.pdbx_strand_id
1 'polypeptide(L)'
;MTGVPQINTPPPSYHNIPVVGNNFTSLDGMEPPSYEEAINPNAPPPSYDSLFGRIREAERTSKGILDFIKNVLIILLGTIGCTIILGVTIVIPICMIVMGAMYLHDCPGGEYIPVYLLVGGIFGILKQLLHLSVRVRKREEERQEEHLRQSPTQTLLNCFMLGWFIIGSVWVYKEYEPNYDPNVDQLNYCNKNLYLFAFWLITSVYILLAFITVCLCSLSIISIVFIGDQLSLR
;
A
#
# COMPACT_ATOMS: atom_id res chain seq x y z
N MET A 1 -57.63 49.68 29.78
CA MET A 1 -56.52 49.25 28.90
C MET A 1 -56.22 50.42 27.96
N THR A 2 -55.24 51.23 28.33
CA THR A 2 -54.77 52.43 27.62
C THR A 2 -53.44 52.10 26.94
N GLY A 3 -53.38 52.20 25.62
CA GLY A 3 -52.16 51.96 24.83
C GLY A 3 -51.26 53.21 24.80
N VAL A 4 -49.95 53.00 24.97
CA VAL A 4 -48.89 54.02 24.98
C VAL A 4 -48.50 54.40 23.54
N PRO A 5 -48.25 55.70 23.22
CA PRO A 5 -47.75 56.11 21.90
C PRO A 5 -46.21 56.04 21.83
N GLN A 6 -45.68 55.47 20.75
CA GLN A 6 -44.23 55.41 20.45
C GLN A 6 -43.78 56.68 19.72
N ILE A 7 -42.71 57.30 20.23
CA ILE A 7 -42.09 58.54 19.73
C ILE A 7 -41.09 58.16 18.61
N ASN A 8 -41.33 58.65 17.39
CA ASN A 8 -40.38 58.52 16.28
C ASN A 8 -39.39 59.70 16.29
N THR A 9 -38.10 59.41 16.46
CA THR A 9 -37.01 60.29 16.01
C THR A 9 -36.06 59.50 15.10
N PRO A 10 -35.67 60.04 13.93
CA PRO A 10 -34.78 59.34 13.01
C PRO A 10 -33.30 59.47 13.39
N PRO A 11 -32.45 58.47 13.09
CA PRO A 11 -31.00 58.52 13.31
C PRO A 11 -30.26 59.36 12.25
N PRO A 12 -29.02 59.81 12.53
CA PRO A 12 -28.31 60.80 11.73
C PRO A 12 -27.77 60.24 10.40
N SER A 13 -27.78 61.08 9.36
CA SER A 13 -27.29 60.79 8.01
C SER A 13 -25.78 61.04 7.90
N TYR A 14 -25.03 60.04 7.47
CA TYR A 14 -23.64 60.18 7.04
C TYR A 14 -23.59 59.98 5.53
N HIS A 15 -23.58 61.09 4.79
CA HIS A 15 -23.26 61.09 3.37
C HIS A 15 -21.83 61.60 3.16
N ASN A 16 -21.09 60.83 2.34
CA ASN A 16 -19.97 61.22 1.47
C ASN A 16 -18.54 60.98 2.02
N ILE A 17 -17.96 59.85 1.61
CA ILE A 17 -16.51 59.75 1.34
C ILE A 17 -16.36 59.41 -0.16
N PRO A 18 -15.60 60.19 -0.95
CA PRO A 18 -15.51 59.96 -2.40
C PRO A 18 -14.63 58.75 -2.72
N VAL A 19 -15.15 57.87 -3.57
CA VAL A 19 -14.42 56.79 -4.23
C VAL A 19 -13.51 57.40 -5.30
N VAL A 20 -12.19 57.29 -5.12
CA VAL A 20 -11.22 57.46 -6.20
C VAL A 20 -11.01 56.10 -6.83
N GLY A 21 -11.54 55.92 -8.04
CA GLY A 21 -11.37 54.72 -8.83
C GLY A 21 -9.94 54.58 -9.32
N ASN A 22 -9.43 53.35 -9.33
CA ASN A 22 -8.54 52.88 -10.38
C ASN A 22 -8.61 51.36 -10.49
N ASN A 23 -8.79 50.90 -11.72
CA ASN A 23 -8.96 49.53 -12.15
C ASN A 23 -7.72 48.67 -11.81
N PHE A 24 -7.90 47.61 -11.02
CA PHE A 24 -7.08 46.40 -11.14
C PHE A 24 -7.96 45.16 -11.02
N THR A 25 -7.80 44.30 -12.01
CA THR A 25 -8.50 43.04 -12.29
C THR A 25 -8.45 42.02 -11.15
N SER A 26 -9.64 41.56 -10.76
CA SER A 26 -10.02 40.19 -10.35
C SER A 26 -8.91 39.25 -9.85
N LEU A 27 -8.89 39.04 -8.53
CA LEU A 27 -8.52 37.76 -7.93
C LEU A 27 -9.73 37.29 -7.09
N ASP A 28 -10.61 36.52 -7.74
CA ASP A 28 -11.80 35.95 -7.13
C ASP A 28 -11.43 35.07 -5.93
N GLY A 29 -11.95 35.41 -4.75
CA GLY A 29 -12.12 34.45 -3.64
C GLY A 29 -11.58 34.84 -2.26
N MET A 30 -10.92 36.01 -2.08
CA MET A 30 -10.39 36.41 -0.77
C MET A 30 -11.05 37.64 -0.15
N GLU A 31 -11.89 38.37 -0.88
CA GLU A 31 -12.50 39.57 -0.32
C GLU A 31 -13.80 39.24 0.41
N PRO A 32 -13.92 39.59 1.71
CA PRO A 32 -15.18 39.43 2.42
C PRO A 32 -16.27 40.25 1.73
N PRO A 33 -17.53 39.76 1.71
CA PRO A 33 -18.62 40.45 1.05
C PRO A 33 -18.75 41.89 1.55
N SER A 34 -19.04 42.81 0.63
CA SER A 34 -19.38 44.19 0.97
C SER A 34 -20.52 44.20 1.99
N TYR A 35 -20.49 45.11 2.96
CA TYR A 35 -21.53 45.24 3.98
C TYR A 35 -22.93 45.42 3.34
N GLU A 36 -22.99 45.98 2.13
CA GLU A 36 -24.22 46.17 1.36
C GLU A 36 -24.86 44.85 0.92
N GLU A 37 -24.05 43.81 0.72
CA GLU A 37 -24.49 42.46 0.36
C GLU A 37 -24.96 41.67 1.60
N ALA A 38 -24.42 42.00 2.78
CA ALA A 38 -24.85 41.42 4.07
C ALA A 38 -26.16 42.02 4.62
N ILE A 39 -26.61 43.18 4.10
CA ILE A 39 -27.84 43.86 4.54
C ILE A 39 -29.06 43.45 3.71
N ASN A 40 -28.90 42.72 2.59
CA ASN A 40 -30.03 42.29 1.77
C ASN A 40 -30.89 41.24 2.52
N PRO A 41 -32.12 41.59 2.97
CA PRO A 41 -32.93 40.73 3.82
C PRO A 41 -33.51 39.51 3.08
N ASN A 42 -33.34 39.42 1.76
CA ASN A 42 -33.84 38.33 0.92
C ASN A 42 -32.74 37.38 0.44
N ALA A 43 -31.47 37.59 0.83
CA ALA A 43 -30.40 36.65 0.52
C ALA A 43 -30.33 35.56 1.60
N PRO A 44 -30.20 34.27 1.24
CA PRO A 44 -29.96 33.22 2.22
C PRO A 44 -28.64 33.51 2.96
N PRO A 45 -28.55 33.25 4.28
CA PRO A 45 -27.34 33.51 5.04
C PRO A 45 -26.17 32.73 4.40
N PRO A 46 -25.03 33.38 4.14
CA PRO A 46 -23.89 32.72 3.52
C PRO A 46 -23.36 31.60 4.43
N SER A 47 -23.13 30.43 3.85
CA SER A 47 -22.72 29.20 4.52
C SER A 47 -21.26 29.25 4.97
N TYR A 48 -20.94 30.11 5.94
CA TYR A 48 -19.59 30.25 6.52
C TYR A 48 -19.33 29.27 7.66
N ASP A 49 -20.37 28.74 8.30
CA ASP A 49 -20.27 27.95 9.53
C ASP A 49 -19.58 26.58 9.35
N SER A 50 -19.49 26.07 8.12
CA SER A 50 -18.82 24.80 7.85
C SER A 50 -17.38 24.99 7.35
N LEU A 51 -17.16 25.83 6.32
CA LEU A 51 -15.87 25.91 5.63
C LEU A 51 -14.79 26.57 6.48
N PHE A 52 -15.10 27.72 7.09
CA PHE A 52 -14.16 28.45 7.94
C PHE A 52 -13.91 27.71 9.26
N GLY A 53 -14.93 27.00 9.77
CA GLY A 53 -14.80 26.06 10.86
C GLY A 53 -13.81 24.94 10.55
N ARG A 54 -13.93 24.31 9.36
CA ARG A 54 -13.00 23.24 8.92
C ARG A 54 -11.57 23.77 8.73
N ILE A 55 -11.40 24.96 8.15
CA ILE A 55 -10.08 25.57 7.92
C ILE A 55 -9.43 25.93 9.27
N ARG A 56 -10.20 26.50 10.21
CA ARG A 56 -9.71 26.87 11.55
C ARG A 56 -9.48 25.66 12.46
N GLU A 57 -10.24 24.59 12.31
CA GLU A 57 -10.04 23.31 12.99
C GLU A 57 -8.79 22.59 12.45
N ALA A 58 -8.54 22.65 11.13
CA ALA A 58 -7.30 22.19 10.52
C ALA A 58 -6.07 22.99 11.00
N GLU A 59 -6.22 24.31 11.20
CA GLU A 59 -5.16 25.18 11.71
C GLU A 59 -4.84 24.92 13.20
N ARG A 60 -5.87 24.69 14.04
CA ARG A 60 -5.74 24.52 15.50
C ARG A 60 -5.22 23.14 15.93
N THR A 61 -5.28 22.15 15.05
CA THR A 61 -4.84 20.76 15.29
C THR A 61 -3.48 20.46 14.66
N SER A 62 -2.69 21.49 14.32
CA SER A 62 -1.50 21.37 13.49
C SER A 62 -0.30 20.73 14.22
N LYS A 63 -0.33 19.39 14.27
CA LYS A 63 0.81 18.53 13.87
C LYS A 63 0.72 18.15 12.36
N GLY A 64 -0.03 18.94 11.58
CA GLY A 64 -0.57 18.58 10.28
C GLY A 64 0.44 18.36 9.15
N ILE A 65 1.63 18.97 9.21
CA ILE A 65 2.65 18.78 8.18
C ILE A 65 3.36 17.41 8.34
N LEU A 66 3.64 17.00 9.58
CA LEU A 66 4.31 15.71 9.83
C LEU A 66 3.37 14.51 9.57
N ASP A 67 2.10 14.61 9.96
CA ASP A 67 1.12 13.57 9.66
C ASP A 67 0.81 13.48 8.17
N PHE A 68 0.77 14.62 7.47
CA PHE A 68 0.66 14.65 6.02
C PHE A 68 1.90 14.03 5.33
N ILE A 69 3.11 14.40 5.73
CA ILE A 69 4.36 13.82 5.21
C ILE A 69 4.43 12.32 5.51
N LYS A 70 4.02 11.87 6.69
CA LYS A 70 3.95 10.44 7.05
C LYS A 70 2.98 9.69 6.12
N ASN A 71 1.79 10.23 5.88
CA ASN A 71 0.80 9.61 5.00
C ASN A 71 1.29 9.55 3.55
N VAL A 72 1.89 10.63 3.05
CA VAL A 72 2.51 10.68 1.72
C VAL A 72 3.67 9.69 1.63
N LEU A 73 4.55 9.62 2.63
CA LEU A 73 5.64 8.64 2.68
C LEU A 73 5.10 7.22 2.69
N ILE A 74 4.06 6.89 3.45
CA ILE A 74 3.44 5.56 3.46
C ILE A 74 2.91 5.19 2.06
N ILE A 75 2.28 6.13 1.36
CA ILE A 75 1.78 5.92 0.00
C ILE A 75 2.94 5.75 -1.00
N LEU A 76 4.00 6.54 -0.89
CA LEU A 76 5.19 6.43 -1.74
C LEU A 76 5.98 5.14 -1.47
N LEU A 77 6.19 4.79 -0.21
CA LEU A 77 6.77 3.50 0.22
C LEU A 77 5.91 2.34 -0.27
N GLY A 78 4.58 2.47 -0.23
CA GLY A 78 3.66 1.45 -0.72
C GLY A 78 3.71 1.28 -2.24
N THR A 79 3.80 2.37 -3.01
CA THR A 79 3.90 2.32 -4.48
C THR A 79 5.26 1.82 -4.95
N ILE A 80 6.35 2.36 -4.40
CA ILE A 80 7.72 1.91 -4.68
C ILE A 80 7.86 0.44 -4.26
N GLY A 81 7.39 0.10 -3.05
CA GLY A 81 7.37 -1.28 -2.55
C GLY A 81 6.59 -2.22 -3.47
N CYS A 82 5.39 -1.84 -3.90
CA CYS A 82 4.62 -2.61 -4.88
C CYS A 82 5.40 -2.83 -6.18
N THR A 83 6.04 -1.79 -6.73
CA THR A 83 6.83 -1.93 -7.99
C THR A 83 8.03 -2.85 -7.83
N ILE A 84 8.77 -2.74 -6.71
CA ILE A 84 9.93 -3.59 -6.41
C ILE A 84 9.47 -5.05 -6.23
N ILE A 85 8.42 -5.27 -5.44
CA ILE A 85 7.87 -6.62 -5.22
C ILE A 85 7.46 -7.23 -6.56
N LEU A 86 6.72 -6.50 -7.40
CA LEU A 86 6.33 -6.99 -8.73
C LEU A 86 7.55 -7.34 -9.60
N GLY A 87 8.56 -6.47 -9.65
CA GLY A 87 9.78 -6.73 -10.42
C GLY A 87 10.53 -7.97 -9.91
N VAL A 88 10.76 -8.05 -8.60
CA VAL A 88 11.45 -9.18 -7.95
C VAL A 88 10.69 -10.49 -8.17
N THR A 89 9.35 -10.47 -8.07
CA THR A 89 8.53 -11.68 -8.32
C THR A 89 8.55 -12.18 -9.76
N ILE A 90 9.00 -11.36 -10.74
CA ILE A 90 9.18 -11.78 -12.13
C ILE A 90 10.61 -12.28 -12.35
N VAL A 91 11.60 -11.55 -11.84
CA VAL A 91 13.02 -11.88 -12.04
C VAL A 91 13.37 -13.20 -11.34
N ILE A 92 12.90 -13.42 -10.11
CA ILE A 92 13.21 -14.63 -9.34
C ILE A 92 12.80 -15.91 -10.10
N PRO A 93 11.55 -16.10 -10.56
CA PRO A 93 11.17 -17.29 -11.31
C PRO A 93 11.95 -17.50 -12.60
N ILE A 94 12.32 -16.42 -13.31
CA ILE A 94 13.16 -16.53 -14.51
C ILE A 94 14.54 -17.08 -14.14
N CYS A 95 15.18 -16.53 -13.10
CA CYS A 95 16.46 -17.02 -12.61
C CYS A 95 16.36 -18.49 -12.16
N MET A 96 15.26 -18.90 -11.50
CA MET A 96 15.02 -20.29 -11.11
C MET A 96 14.95 -21.22 -12.32
N ILE A 97 14.26 -20.82 -13.39
CA ILE A 97 14.18 -21.61 -14.63
C ILE A 97 15.56 -21.73 -15.27
N VAL A 98 16.30 -20.62 -15.39
CA VAL A 98 17.64 -20.61 -16.02
C VAL A 98 18.61 -21.50 -15.25
N MET A 99 18.69 -21.34 -13.93
CA MET A 99 19.59 -22.16 -13.10
C MET A 99 19.18 -23.63 -13.10
N GLY A 100 17.88 -23.94 -13.00
CA GLY A 100 17.37 -25.31 -13.05
C GLY A 100 17.60 -25.98 -14.39
N ALA A 101 17.51 -25.25 -15.51
CA ALA A 101 17.73 -25.77 -16.85
C ALA A 101 19.22 -25.93 -17.20
N MET A 102 20.06 -24.95 -16.82
CA MET A 102 21.50 -25.00 -17.12
C MET A 102 22.22 -26.12 -16.36
N TYR A 103 21.86 -26.33 -15.10
CA TYR A 103 22.54 -27.27 -14.20
C TYR A 103 21.72 -28.54 -13.94
N LEU A 104 20.80 -28.90 -14.86
CA LEU A 104 19.89 -30.05 -14.70
C LEU A 104 20.65 -31.38 -14.49
N HIS A 105 21.81 -31.53 -15.13
CA HIS A 105 22.64 -32.74 -15.08
C HIS A 105 23.90 -32.60 -14.21
N ASP A 106 24.16 -31.41 -13.68
CA ASP A 106 25.38 -31.11 -12.90
C ASP A 106 25.19 -31.35 -11.39
N CYS A 107 24.13 -32.07 -11.01
CA CYS A 107 23.82 -32.43 -9.62
C CYS A 107 23.13 -33.81 -9.52
N PRO A 108 23.83 -34.92 -9.83
CA PRO A 108 23.32 -36.28 -9.65
C PRO A 108 22.96 -36.62 -8.20
N GLY A 109 23.65 -36.05 -7.20
CA GLY A 109 23.33 -36.28 -5.78
C GLY A 109 22.00 -35.70 -5.34
N GLY A 110 21.57 -34.64 -6.03
CA GLY A 110 20.35 -33.91 -5.75
C GLY A 110 19.52 -33.68 -7.00
N GLU A 111 19.20 -34.72 -7.79
CA GLU A 111 18.39 -34.60 -9.02
C GLU A 111 17.08 -33.82 -8.80
N TYR A 112 16.55 -33.85 -7.57
CA TYR A 112 15.34 -33.12 -7.19
C TYR A 112 15.54 -31.61 -7.01
N ILE A 113 16.76 -31.11 -6.79
CA ILE A 113 17.07 -29.67 -6.60
C ILE A 113 16.90 -28.87 -7.91
N PRO A 114 17.53 -29.24 -9.05
CA PRO A 114 17.26 -28.58 -10.32
C PRO A 114 15.77 -28.66 -10.73
N VAL A 115 15.13 -29.82 -10.51
CA VAL A 115 13.70 -30.02 -10.80
C VAL A 115 12.82 -29.12 -9.93
N TYR A 116 13.16 -28.95 -8.65
CA TYR A 116 12.51 -28.00 -7.75
C TYR A 116 12.53 -26.58 -8.29
N LEU A 117 13.70 -26.11 -8.73
CA LEU A 117 13.87 -24.77 -9.30
C LEU A 117 13.09 -24.61 -10.61
N LEU A 118 13.12 -25.62 -11.48
CA LEU A 118 12.45 -25.57 -12.78
C LEU A 118 10.93 -25.53 -12.63
N VAL A 119 10.36 -26.48 -11.89
CA VAL A 119 8.91 -26.56 -11.66
C VAL A 119 8.43 -25.34 -10.87
N GLY A 120 9.15 -24.98 -9.79
CA GLY A 120 8.83 -23.80 -8.99
C GLY A 120 8.85 -22.51 -9.80
N GLY A 121 9.81 -22.36 -10.71
CA GLY A 121 9.90 -21.23 -11.63
C GLY A 121 8.73 -21.17 -12.63
N ILE A 122 8.37 -22.30 -13.27
CA ILE A 122 7.25 -22.37 -14.22
C ILE A 122 5.93 -22.01 -13.53
N PHE A 123 5.63 -22.63 -12.38
CA PHE A 123 4.42 -22.32 -11.62
C PHE A 123 4.43 -20.90 -11.06
N GLY A 124 5.61 -20.34 -10.75
CA GLY A 124 5.78 -18.93 -10.40
C GLY A 124 5.36 -17.99 -11.53
N ILE A 125 5.82 -18.24 -12.76
CA ILE A 125 5.42 -17.47 -13.95
C ILE A 125 3.92 -17.63 -14.22
N LEU A 126 3.39 -18.85 -14.15
CA LEU A 126 1.95 -19.09 -14.34
C LEU A 126 1.10 -18.34 -13.31
N LYS A 127 1.52 -18.33 -12.05
CA LYS A 127 0.87 -17.55 -10.99
C LYS A 127 0.89 -16.06 -11.32
N GLN A 128 2.03 -15.54 -11.80
CA GLN A 128 2.16 -14.14 -12.17
C GLN A 128 1.28 -13.77 -13.36
N LEU A 129 1.24 -14.62 -14.40
CA LEU A 129 0.37 -14.44 -15.56
C LEU A 129 -1.10 -14.43 -15.15
N LEU A 130 -1.53 -15.38 -14.31
CA LEU A 130 -2.91 -15.42 -13.83
C LEU A 130 -3.26 -14.20 -12.98
N HIS A 131 -2.34 -13.74 -12.13
CA HIS A 131 -2.54 -12.53 -11.35
C HIS A 131 -2.73 -11.29 -12.24
N LEU A 132 -1.93 -11.17 -13.31
CA LEU A 132 -2.07 -10.09 -14.30
C LEU A 132 -3.37 -10.24 -15.10
N SER A 133 -3.72 -11.44 -15.57
CA SER A 133 -4.95 -11.69 -16.33
C SER A 133 -6.21 -11.37 -15.52
N VAL A 134 -6.24 -11.74 -14.24
CA VAL A 134 -7.34 -11.37 -13.33
C VAL A 134 -7.38 -9.86 -13.13
N ARG A 135 -6.22 -9.20 -12.99
CA ARG A 135 -6.14 -7.74 -12.83
C ARG A 135 -6.60 -6.99 -14.08
N VAL A 136 -6.25 -7.47 -15.28
CA VAL A 136 -6.68 -6.89 -16.56
C VAL A 136 -8.19 -7.09 -16.74
N ARG A 137 -8.70 -8.30 -16.51
CA ARG A 137 -10.14 -8.60 -16.59
C ARG A 137 -10.97 -7.79 -15.58
N LYS A 138 -10.45 -7.61 -14.37
CA LYS A 138 -11.11 -6.78 -13.34
C LYS A 138 -11.21 -5.30 -13.73
N ARG A 139 -10.30 -4.79 -14.56
CA ARG A 139 -10.36 -3.42 -15.10
C ARG A 139 -11.53 -3.22 -16.07
N GLU A 140 -12.08 -4.31 -16.60
CA GLU A 140 -13.19 -4.31 -17.57
C GLU A 140 -14.55 -4.51 -16.87
N GLU A 141 -14.57 -5.19 -15.71
CA GLU A 141 -15.77 -5.58 -14.95
C GLU A 141 -16.08 -4.64 -13.75
N GLU A 142 -15.73 -3.34 -13.80
CA GLU A 142 -15.99 -2.32 -12.73
C GLU A 142 -17.50 -2.06 -12.42
N ARG A 143 -18.45 -2.94 -12.78
CA ARG A 143 -19.88 -2.71 -12.51
C ARG A 143 -20.64 -3.80 -11.74
N GLN A 144 -20.09 -4.96 -11.40
CA GLN A 144 -20.88 -5.91 -10.60
C GLN A 144 -20.02 -6.83 -9.72
N GLU A 145 -20.19 -6.64 -8.42
CA GLU A 145 -19.83 -7.55 -7.33
C GLU A 145 -18.33 -7.70 -7.02
N GLU A 146 -17.77 -6.59 -6.56
CA GLU A 146 -16.75 -6.62 -5.53
C GLU A 146 -17.22 -7.51 -4.36
N HIS A 147 -16.55 -8.65 -4.11
CA HIS A 147 -15.74 -8.83 -2.89
C HIS A 147 -15.38 -10.29 -2.51
N LEU A 148 -15.86 -11.37 -3.16
CA LEU A 148 -15.72 -12.72 -2.53
C LEU A 148 -15.30 -13.93 -3.38
N ARG A 149 -15.28 -13.89 -4.71
CA ARG A 149 -14.68 -14.99 -5.49
C ARG A 149 -13.22 -14.69 -5.79
N GLN A 150 -12.38 -14.84 -4.77
CA GLN A 150 -10.99 -15.21 -5.03
C GLN A 150 -11.07 -16.45 -5.93
N SER A 151 -10.58 -16.35 -7.18
CA SER A 151 -10.76 -17.43 -8.14
C SER A 151 -10.25 -18.72 -7.49
N PRO A 152 -11.03 -19.81 -7.46
CA PRO A 152 -10.61 -21.06 -6.83
C PRO A 152 -9.25 -21.55 -7.37
N THR A 153 -8.93 -21.18 -8.62
CA THR A 153 -7.63 -21.42 -9.25
C THR A 153 -6.46 -20.75 -8.53
N GLN A 154 -6.65 -19.54 -7.99
CA GLN A 154 -5.60 -18.79 -7.29
C GLN A 154 -5.31 -19.39 -5.91
N THR A 155 -6.33 -19.86 -5.20
CA THR A 155 -6.17 -20.58 -3.93
C THR A 155 -5.45 -21.91 -4.13
N LEU A 156 -5.85 -22.68 -5.15
CA LEU A 156 -5.20 -23.95 -5.50
C LEU A 156 -3.72 -23.78 -5.82
N LEU A 157 -3.39 -22.78 -6.65
CA LEU A 157 -2.00 -22.47 -6.99
C LEU A 157 -1.19 -22.03 -5.78
N ASN A 158 -1.78 -21.26 -4.87
CA ASN A 158 -1.08 -20.84 -3.66
C ASN A 158 -0.79 -22.03 -2.73
N CYS A 159 -1.74 -22.95 -2.59
CA CYS A 159 -1.56 -24.18 -1.83
C CYS A 159 -0.46 -25.06 -2.45
N PHE A 160 -0.50 -25.24 -3.78
CA PHE A 160 0.53 -25.97 -4.51
C PHE A 160 1.91 -25.34 -4.32
N MET A 161 2.05 -24.02 -4.48
CA MET A 161 3.32 -23.32 -4.30
C MET A 161 3.86 -23.46 -2.87
N LEU A 162 2.99 -23.43 -1.87
CA LEU A 162 3.38 -23.61 -0.47
C LEU A 162 3.83 -25.05 -0.20
N GLY A 163 3.09 -26.05 -0.68
CA GLY A 163 3.49 -27.46 -0.59
C GLY A 163 4.81 -27.73 -1.32
N TRP A 164 4.96 -27.19 -2.53
CA TRP A 164 6.19 -27.30 -3.32
C TRP A 164 7.37 -26.64 -2.62
N PHE A 165 7.18 -25.46 -2.02
CA PHE A 165 8.20 -24.78 -1.24
C PHE A 165 8.68 -25.64 -0.07
N ILE A 166 7.76 -26.26 0.69
CA ILE A 166 8.12 -27.16 1.80
C ILE A 166 8.93 -28.36 1.30
N ILE A 167 8.48 -29.00 0.22
CA ILE A 167 9.18 -30.14 -0.38
C ILE A 167 10.59 -29.74 -0.83
N GLY A 168 10.72 -28.60 -1.49
CA GLY A 168 12.03 -28.06 -1.90
C GLY A 168 12.95 -27.74 -0.73
N SER A 169 12.42 -27.13 0.33
CA SER A 169 13.16 -26.93 1.57
C SER A 169 13.71 -28.25 2.11
N VAL A 170 12.89 -29.29 2.19
CA VAL A 170 13.33 -30.61 2.64
C VAL A 170 14.43 -31.17 1.74
N TRP A 171 14.30 -31.08 0.42
CA TRP A 171 15.33 -31.57 -0.51
C TRP A 171 16.66 -30.83 -0.36
N VAL A 172 16.64 -29.50 -0.25
CA VAL A 172 17.85 -28.69 -0.13
C VAL A 172 18.52 -28.86 1.24
N TYR A 173 17.76 -28.97 2.32
CA TYR A 173 18.32 -29.19 3.67
C TYR A 173 18.71 -30.65 3.92
N LYS A 174 18.08 -31.62 3.25
CA LYS A 174 18.49 -33.04 3.33
C LYS A 174 19.87 -33.27 2.73
N GLU A 175 20.16 -32.57 1.64
CA GLU A 175 21.46 -32.63 0.95
C GLU A 175 22.54 -31.76 1.63
N TYR A 176 22.28 -31.22 2.83
CA TYR A 176 23.23 -30.39 3.54
C TYR A 176 24.51 -31.19 3.85
N GLU A 177 25.65 -30.66 3.42
CA GLU A 177 26.94 -31.33 3.14
C GLU A 177 27.06 -31.97 1.73
N PRO A 178 26.72 -31.26 0.64
CA PRO A 178 26.86 -31.81 -0.70
C PRO A 178 28.34 -31.97 -1.07
N ASN A 179 28.67 -33.03 -1.80
CA ASN A 179 30.03 -33.21 -2.31
C ASN A 179 30.23 -32.31 -3.54
N TYR A 180 31.17 -31.37 -3.45
CA TYR A 180 31.51 -30.47 -4.56
C TYR A 180 32.62 -31.01 -5.45
N ASP A 181 33.16 -32.21 -5.15
CA ASP A 181 34.33 -32.77 -5.82
C ASP A 181 33.90 -33.85 -6.84
N PRO A 182 33.91 -33.54 -8.15
CA PRO A 182 33.42 -34.46 -9.18
C PRO A 182 34.29 -35.72 -9.34
N ASN A 183 35.47 -35.72 -8.73
CA ASN A 183 36.46 -36.79 -8.85
C ASN A 183 36.34 -37.85 -7.74
N VAL A 184 35.63 -37.54 -6.65
CA VAL A 184 35.56 -38.40 -5.45
C VAL A 184 34.26 -39.22 -5.44
N ASP A 185 33.14 -38.60 -5.83
CA ASP A 185 31.85 -39.27 -5.83
C ASP A 185 30.92 -38.68 -6.89
N GLN A 186 30.83 -39.34 -8.04
CA GLN A 186 29.95 -38.91 -9.14
C GLN A 186 28.47 -39.04 -8.78
N LEU A 187 28.09 -39.86 -7.79
CA LEU A 187 26.69 -40.05 -7.45
C LEU A 187 26.20 -38.98 -6.45
N ASN A 188 27.07 -38.48 -5.57
CA ASN A 188 26.75 -37.43 -4.58
C ASN A 188 27.29 -36.04 -4.98
N TYR A 189 27.79 -35.88 -6.21
CA TYR A 189 28.26 -34.59 -6.70
C TYR A 189 27.11 -33.62 -6.91
N CYS A 190 27.28 -32.36 -6.49
CA CYS A 190 26.38 -31.27 -6.83
C CYS A 190 27.13 -29.96 -7.12
N ASN A 191 26.73 -29.27 -8.19
CA ASN A 191 27.32 -27.97 -8.51
C ASN A 191 27.08 -26.93 -7.40
N LYS A 192 28.18 -26.33 -6.92
CA LYS A 192 28.17 -25.33 -5.85
C LYS A 192 27.26 -24.14 -6.14
N ASN A 193 27.25 -23.63 -7.38
CA ASN A 193 26.46 -22.45 -7.73
C ASN A 193 24.96 -22.75 -7.69
N LEU A 194 24.56 -23.93 -8.18
CA LEU A 194 23.17 -24.36 -8.17
C LEU A 194 22.66 -24.55 -6.73
N TYR A 195 23.41 -25.29 -5.92
CA TYR A 195 23.06 -25.56 -4.53
C TYR A 195 22.96 -24.26 -3.73
N LEU A 196 23.98 -23.40 -3.80
CA LEU A 196 23.99 -22.12 -3.09
C LEU A 196 22.82 -21.23 -3.54
N PHE A 197 22.50 -21.20 -4.84
CA PHE A 197 21.37 -20.44 -5.34
C PHE A 197 20.04 -20.92 -4.73
N ALA A 198 19.78 -22.23 -4.74
CA ALA A 198 18.58 -22.81 -4.14
C ALA A 198 18.50 -22.56 -2.63
N PHE A 199 19.62 -22.77 -1.93
CA PHE A 199 19.74 -22.56 -0.49
C PHE A 199 19.48 -21.10 -0.09
N TRP A 200 20.12 -20.15 -0.78
CA TRP A 200 19.93 -18.72 -0.49
C TRP A 200 18.54 -18.24 -0.87
N LEU A 201 17.93 -18.76 -1.93
CA LEU A 201 16.54 -18.47 -2.26
C LEU A 201 15.60 -18.88 -1.12
N ILE A 202 15.68 -20.13 -0.67
CA ILE A 202 14.85 -20.66 0.41
C ILE A 202 15.10 -19.89 1.71
N THR A 203 16.36 -19.67 2.05
CA THR A 203 16.76 -18.92 3.25
C THR A 203 16.24 -17.48 3.21
N SER A 204 16.31 -16.80 2.06
CA SER A 204 15.77 -15.44 1.91
C SER A 204 14.27 -15.40 2.14
N VAL A 205 13.52 -16.40 1.67
CA VAL A 205 12.07 -16.48 1.93
C VAL A 205 11.80 -16.65 3.42
N TYR A 206 12.54 -17.51 4.12
CA TYR A 206 12.39 -17.67 5.58
C TYR A 206 12.74 -16.39 6.36
N ILE A 207 13.81 -15.68 5.98
CA ILE A 207 14.20 -14.41 6.60
C ILE A 207 13.08 -13.37 6.42
N LEU A 208 12.53 -13.25 5.21
CA LEU A 208 11.43 -12.33 4.93
C LEU A 208 10.17 -12.69 5.72
N LEU A 209 9.82 -13.98 5.79
CA LEU A 209 8.69 -14.45 6.59
C LEU A 209 8.88 -14.10 8.08
N ALA A 210 10.04 -14.39 8.64
CA ALA A 210 10.36 -14.05 10.03
C ALA A 210 10.28 -12.54 10.29
N PHE A 211 10.84 -11.73 9.39
CA PHE A 211 10.77 -10.27 9.48
C PHE A 211 9.32 -9.77 9.46
N ILE A 212 8.50 -10.26 8.52
CA ILE A 212 7.07 -9.91 8.42
C ILE A 212 6.34 -10.29 9.71
N THR A 213 6.55 -11.50 10.23
CA THR A 213 5.91 -11.94 11.48
C THR A 213 6.28 -11.03 12.64
N VAL A 214 7.56 -10.68 12.80
CA VAL A 214 8.02 -9.76 13.86
C VAL A 214 7.37 -8.38 13.71
N CYS A 215 7.34 -7.84 12.49
CA CYS A 215 6.67 -6.57 12.23
C CYS A 215 5.19 -6.62 12.59
N LEU A 216 4.45 -7.64 12.13
CA LEU A 216 3.02 -7.79 12.43
C LEU A 216 2.75 -7.95 13.93
N CYS A 217 3.56 -8.75 14.63
CA CYS A 217 3.48 -8.89 16.09
C CYS A 217 3.71 -7.54 16.79
N SER A 218 4.73 -6.77 16.38
CA SER A 218 5.01 -5.46 16.98
C SER A 218 3.88 -4.45 16.78
N LEU A 219 3.30 -4.40 15.57
CA LEU A 219 2.15 -3.53 15.26
C LEU A 219 0.90 -3.95 16.04
N SER A 220 0.70 -5.25 16.22
CA SER A 220 -0.43 -5.79 16.99
C SER A 220 -0.34 -5.37 18.45
N ILE A 221 0.86 -5.47 19.06
CA ILE A 221 1.11 -5.05 20.45
C ILE A 221 0.90 -3.53 20.60
N ILE A 222 1.45 -2.72 19.70
CA ILE A 222 1.28 -1.25 19.74
C ILE A 222 -0.21 -0.89 19.64
N SER A 223 -0.96 -1.56 18.78
CA SER A 223 -2.39 -1.32 18.61
C SER A 223 -3.18 -1.67 19.87
N ILE A 224 -2.86 -2.79 20.53
CA ILE A 224 -3.51 -3.20 21.79
C ILE A 224 -3.20 -2.21 22.91
N VAL A 225 -1.94 -1.77 23.05
CA VAL A 225 -1.54 -0.79 24.07
C VAL A 225 -2.26 0.55 23.87
N PHE A 226 -2.31 1.03 22.63
CA PHE A 226 -2.99 2.30 22.30
C PHE A 226 -4.51 2.24 22.57
N ILE A 227 -5.15 1.09 22.30
CA ILE A 227 -6.56 0.87 22.63
C ILE A 227 -6.77 0.81 24.16
N GLY A 228 -5.86 0.16 24.89
CA GLY A 228 -5.89 0.09 26.34
C GLY A 228 -5.79 1.47 27.02
N ASP A 229 -4.89 2.33 26.53
CA ASP A 229 -4.74 3.69 27.05
C ASP A 229 -6.00 4.55 26.83
N GLN A 230 -6.66 4.40 25.67
CA GLN A 230 -7.92 5.11 25.38
C GLN A 230 -9.09 4.64 26.26
N LEU A 231 -9.12 3.36 26.64
CA LEU A 231 -10.13 2.81 27.55
C LEU A 231 -9.88 3.23 29.00
N SER A 232 -8.63 3.43 29.42
CA SER A 232 -8.30 3.88 30.78
C SER A 232 -8.59 5.36 31.04
N LEU A 233 -8.74 6.17 29.99
CA LEU A 233 -9.05 7.61 30.05
C LEU A 233 -10.55 7.93 30.02
N ARG A 234 -11.41 6.91 29.90
CA ARG A 234 -12.87 7.04 29.81
C ARG A 234 -13.55 6.43 31.02
#